data_AF-A0A6P0WRI5-F1
#
_entry.id   AF-A0A6P0WRI5-F1
#
_cell.length_a   1.000
_cell.length_b   1.000
_cell.length_c   1.000
_cell.angle_alpha   90.00
_cell.angle_beta   90.00
_cell.angle_gamma   90.00
#
_symmetry.space_group_name_H-M   'P 1'
#
loop_
_entity.id
_entity.type
_entity.pdbx_description
1 polymer ?
#
loop_
_entity_poly.entity_id
_entity_poly.type
_entity_poly.pdbx_seq_one_letter_code
_entity_poly.pdbx_strand_id
1 'polypeptide(L)'
;RMLGMSQPTDNVALHFEQGQIVFEGGGHRLTSRTLEGQYPAYRKLIPDSFIRQITIERRQLLSAVERIAVLADQKNNVIKFSIDNVEEKINLSVEAQDVGSGQESMSAQISGEGLEIAFNVKYLIDGLKALSTSDIQMQINEANTPVILTPLGGIKMTYLIMPVQIRS
;
A
#
# COMPACT_ATOMS: atom_id res chain seq x y z
N ARG A 1 -14.10 29.17 9.16
CA ARG A 1 -13.49 30.45 8.72
C ARG A 1 -12.08 30.09 8.25
N MET A 2 -11.80 30.28 6.95
CA MET A 2 -10.59 29.80 6.28
C MET A 2 -9.34 30.48 6.89
N LEU A 3 -8.37 29.67 7.33
CA LEU A 3 -7.12 30.13 7.96
C LEU A 3 -6.14 30.57 6.88
N GLY A 4 -5.61 31.79 7.01
CA GLY A 4 -4.58 32.33 6.13
C GLY A 4 -3.29 31.50 6.20
N MET A 5 -2.56 31.48 5.09
CA MET A 5 -1.29 30.77 4.97
C MET A 5 -0.23 31.47 5.83
N SER A 6 0.15 30.84 6.95
CA SER A 6 1.35 31.19 7.71
C SER A 6 2.61 30.71 6.98
N GLN A 7 3.72 31.43 7.16
CA GLN A 7 4.99 31.13 6.49
C GLN A 7 5.55 29.76 6.94
N PRO A 8 6.28 29.03 6.06
CA PRO A 8 6.65 27.62 6.27
C PRO A 8 7.68 27.35 7.39
N THR A 9 8.10 28.36 8.14
CA THR A 9 9.28 28.34 9.02
C THR A 9 8.98 28.40 10.51
N ASP A 10 7.71 28.55 10.91
CA ASP A 10 7.38 28.61 12.34
C ASP A 10 7.28 27.19 12.92
N ASN A 11 8.17 26.87 13.85
CA ASN A 11 8.11 25.63 14.62
C ASN A 11 6.75 25.50 15.31
N VAL A 12 6.13 24.32 15.22
CA VAL A 12 4.90 23.99 15.93
C VAL A 12 5.24 23.21 17.19
N ALA A 13 4.92 23.76 18.35
CA ALA A 13 5.03 23.08 19.63
C ALA A 13 3.87 22.08 19.78
N LEU A 14 4.19 20.89 20.29
CA LEU A 14 3.27 19.79 20.55
C LEU A 14 3.20 19.53 22.05
N HIS A 15 2.01 19.69 22.64
CA HIS A 15 1.76 19.36 24.03
C HIS A 15 0.79 18.19 24.12
N PHE A 16 1.16 17.21 24.95
CA PHE A 16 0.38 16.01 25.20
C PHE A 16 -0.10 16.01 26.64
N GLU A 17 -1.42 15.98 26.82
CA GLU A 17 -2.08 15.76 28.11
C GLU A 17 -3.03 14.58 28.00
N GLN A 18 -3.42 13.98 29.12
CA GLN A 18 -4.34 12.86 29.10
C GLN A 18 -5.70 13.30 28.53
N GLY A 19 -6.10 12.73 27.39
CA GLY A 19 -7.35 13.09 26.71
C GLY A 19 -7.24 14.25 25.72
N GLN A 20 -6.07 14.90 25.58
CA GLN A 20 -5.93 16.10 24.75
C GLN A 20 -4.55 16.24 24.12
N ILE A 21 -4.53 16.76 22.89
CA ILE A 21 -3.33 17.21 22.21
C ILE A 21 -3.49 18.69 21.82
N VAL A 22 -2.43 19.48 22.02
CA VAL A 22 -2.40 20.90 21.69
C VAL A 22 -1.25 21.19 20.74
N PHE A 23 -1.55 21.93 19.67
CA PHE A 23 -0.60 22.41 18.68
C PHE A 23 -0.51 23.94 18.81
N GLU A 24 0.70 24.47 19.00
CA GLU A 24 0.93 25.92 19.16
C GLU A 24 1.99 26.40 18.18
N GLY A 25 1.70 27.45 17.41
CA GLY A 25 2.64 28.01 16.43
C GLY A 25 2.06 29.22 15.72
N GLY A 26 2.91 30.18 15.35
CA GLY A 26 2.48 31.38 14.60
C GLY A 26 1.41 32.22 15.31
N GLY A 27 1.38 32.23 16.65
CA GLY A 27 0.35 32.92 17.43
C GLY A 27 -1.02 32.22 17.47
N HIS A 28 -1.10 31.00 16.95
CA HIS A 28 -2.30 30.18 16.94
C HIS A 28 -2.17 28.97 17.86
N ARG A 29 -3.31 28.56 18.43
CA ARG A 29 -3.44 27.39 19.30
C ARG A 29 -4.59 26.52 18.80
N LEU A 30 -4.30 25.27 18.47
CA LEU A 30 -5.29 24.27 18.09
C LEU A 30 -5.33 23.18 19.17
N THR A 31 -6.52 22.89 19.68
CA THR A 31 -6.74 21.85 20.68
C THR A 31 -7.64 20.76 20.11
N SER A 32 -7.22 19.51 20.24
CA SER A 32 -8.02 18.34 19.85
C SER A 32 -8.14 17.36 21.01
N ARG A 33 -9.32 16.77 21.18
CA ARG A 33 -9.51 15.64 22.09
C ARG A 33 -8.91 14.38 21.48
N THR A 34 -8.21 13.59 22.28
CA THR A 34 -7.74 12.26 21.85
C THR A 34 -8.87 11.26 21.97
N LEU A 35 -8.89 10.26 21.09
CA LEU A 35 -9.80 9.12 21.27
C LEU A 35 -9.38 8.31 22.49
N GLU A 36 -10.34 7.90 23.29
CA GLU A 36 -10.12 6.98 24.40
C GLU A 36 -10.05 5.54 23.88
N GLY A 37 -9.09 4.77 24.39
CA GLY A 37 -8.94 3.36 24.06
C GLY A 37 -7.50 2.98 23.71
N GLN A 38 -7.27 1.68 23.62
CA GLN A 38 -5.98 1.14 23.21
C GLN A 38 -5.94 1.02 21.69
N TYR A 39 -5.00 1.72 21.05
CA TYR A 39 -4.76 1.53 19.62
C TYR A 39 -4.31 0.09 19.36
N PRO A 40 -4.80 -0.58 18.29
CA PRO A 40 -4.44 -1.96 18.02
C PRO A 40 -2.93 -2.18 17.95
N ALA A 41 -2.46 -3.33 18.42
CA ALA A 41 -1.05 -3.72 18.40
C ALA A 41 -0.58 -4.11 16.98
N TYR A 42 -0.66 -3.17 16.04
CA TYR A 42 -0.42 -3.38 14.61
C TYR A 42 0.98 -3.93 14.28
N ARG A 43 1.98 -3.69 15.14
CA ARG A 43 3.34 -4.22 14.95
C ARG A 43 3.36 -5.75 14.86
N LYS A 44 2.42 -6.43 15.50
CA LYS A 44 2.27 -7.89 15.43
C LYS A 44 1.80 -8.38 14.05
N LEU A 45 1.28 -7.49 13.21
CA LEU A 45 0.86 -7.81 11.84
C LEU A 45 2.00 -7.72 10.83
N ILE A 46 3.15 -7.15 11.20
CA ILE A 46 4.31 -7.02 10.32
C ILE A 46 5.24 -8.19 10.61
N PRO A 47 5.44 -9.13 9.66
CA PRO A 47 6.39 -10.22 9.83
C PRO A 47 7.83 -9.72 9.99
N ASP A 48 8.63 -10.40 10.80
CA ASP A 48 10.06 -10.09 10.99
C ASP A 48 10.93 -10.59 9.82
N SER A 49 10.43 -11.56 9.05
CA SER A 49 11.12 -12.13 7.90
C SER A 49 10.16 -12.44 6.76
N PHE A 50 10.71 -12.45 5.55
CA PHE A 50 9.97 -12.69 4.31
C PHE A 50 10.68 -13.75 3.47
N ILE A 51 9.92 -14.73 2.99
CA ILE A 51 10.44 -15.79 2.10
C ILE A 51 10.38 -15.42 0.62
N ARG A 52 9.63 -14.37 0.26
CA ARG A 52 9.57 -13.83 -1.10
C ARG A 52 9.83 -12.33 -1.10
N GLN A 53 10.65 -11.88 -2.05
CA GLN A 53 10.92 -10.46 -2.29
C GLN A 53 10.82 -10.19 -3.79
N ILE A 54 10.04 -9.18 -4.15
CA ILE A 54 9.76 -8.83 -5.54
C ILE A 54 10.10 -7.36 -5.72
N THR A 55 11.11 -7.07 -6.54
CA THR A 55 11.49 -5.70 -6.89
C THR A 55 10.90 -5.35 -8.24
N ILE A 56 10.18 -4.22 -8.30
CA ILE A 56 9.46 -3.79 -9.49
C ILE A 56 9.42 -2.26 -9.60
N GLU A 57 9.41 -1.76 -10.84
CA GLU A 57 9.24 -0.33 -11.10
C GLU A 57 7.81 0.10 -10.76
N ARG A 58 7.72 1.07 -9.86
CA ARG A 58 6.48 1.50 -9.22
C ARG A 58 5.50 2.10 -10.21
N ARG A 59 5.96 2.92 -11.17
CA ARG A 59 5.06 3.60 -12.13
C ARG A 59 4.46 2.62 -13.12
N GLN A 60 5.21 1.61 -13.54
CA GLN A 60 4.79 0.53 -14.43
C GLN A 60 3.71 -0.28 -13.75
N LEU A 61 3.96 -0.72 -12.51
CA LEU A 61 2.97 -1.44 -11.72
C LEU A 61 1.72 -0.59 -11.48
N LEU A 62 1.87 0.67 -11.05
CA LEU A 62 0.74 1.57 -10.82
C LEU A 62 -0.10 1.76 -12.08
N SER A 63 0.53 2.04 -13.23
CA SER A 63 -0.18 2.26 -14.48
C SER A 63 -0.93 1.01 -14.94
N ALA A 64 -0.34 -0.17 -14.75
CA ALA A 64 -0.97 -1.45 -15.09
C ALA A 64 -2.17 -1.76 -14.18
N VAL A 65 -2.00 -1.56 -12.86
CA VAL A 65 -3.08 -1.72 -11.89
C VAL A 65 -4.23 -0.74 -12.20
N GLU A 66 -3.93 0.52 -12.53
CA GLU A 66 -4.95 1.52 -12.89
C GLU A 66 -5.71 1.16 -14.18
N ARG A 67 -5.03 0.61 -15.20
CA ARG A 67 -5.70 0.13 -16.42
C ARG A 67 -6.63 -1.05 -16.14
N ILE A 68 -6.15 -2.03 -15.37
CA ILE A 68 -6.94 -3.20 -15.00
C ILE A 68 -8.08 -2.84 -14.03
N ALA A 69 -7.89 -1.81 -13.19
CA ALA A 69 -8.89 -1.34 -12.23
C ALA A 69 -10.23 -1.00 -12.89
N VAL A 70 -10.21 -0.47 -14.13
CA VAL A 70 -11.41 -0.12 -14.90
C VAL A 70 -12.31 -1.35 -15.09
N LEU A 71 -11.73 -2.53 -15.28
CA LEU A 71 -12.46 -3.80 -15.40
C LEU A 71 -12.81 -4.39 -14.02
N ALA A 72 -11.96 -4.16 -13.01
CA ALA A 72 -12.12 -4.69 -11.67
C ALA A 72 -13.28 -4.06 -10.87
N ASP A 73 -13.66 -2.82 -11.20
CA ASP A 73 -14.74 -2.12 -10.48
C ASP A 73 -16.07 -2.87 -10.56
N GLN A 74 -16.27 -3.69 -11.60
CA GLN A 74 -17.44 -4.54 -11.76
C GLN A 74 -17.34 -5.89 -11.03
N LYS A 75 -16.16 -6.28 -10.53
CA LYS A 75 -15.90 -7.54 -9.80
C LYS A 75 -15.28 -7.29 -8.44
N ASN A 76 -15.96 -6.50 -7.61
CA ASN A 76 -15.59 -6.22 -6.21
C ASN A 76 -14.21 -5.58 -6.01
N ASN A 77 -13.66 -4.92 -7.04
CA ASN A 77 -12.35 -4.27 -6.98
C ASN A 77 -11.20 -5.24 -6.59
N VAL A 78 -11.24 -6.49 -7.06
CA VAL A 78 -10.20 -7.49 -6.78
C VAL A 78 -9.34 -7.73 -8.02
N ILE A 79 -8.02 -7.70 -7.85
CA ILE A 79 -7.02 -8.05 -8.87
C ILE A 79 -6.20 -9.25 -8.43
N LYS A 80 -6.01 -10.23 -9.32
CA LYS A 80 -5.15 -11.39 -9.08
C LYS A 80 -3.75 -11.11 -9.63
N PHE A 81 -2.75 -11.45 -8.84
CA PHE A 81 -1.33 -11.43 -9.16
C PHE A 81 -0.87 -12.88 -9.24
N SER A 82 -0.29 -13.27 -10.36
CA SER A 82 0.41 -14.53 -10.54
C SER A 82 1.89 -14.21 -10.70
N ILE A 83 2.68 -14.57 -9.69
CA ILE A 83 4.12 -14.32 -9.62
C ILE A 83 4.82 -15.55 -10.18
N ASP A 84 5.55 -15.37 -11.27
CA ASP A 84 6.33 -16.41 -11.94
C ASP A 84 7.83 -16.12 -11.76
N ASN A 85 8.48 -16.90 -10.90
CA ASN A 85 9.89 -16.76 -10.60
C ASN A 85 10.82 -17.35 -11.68
N VAL A 86 10.32 -18.19 -12.59
CA VAL A 86 11.12 -18.80 -13.66
C VAL A 86 11.23 -17.82 -14.83
N GLU A 87 10.12 -17.17 -15.16
CA GLU A 87 10.04 -16.19 -16.24
C GLU A 87 10.35 -14.74 -15.80
N GLU A 88 10.59 -14.53 -14.50
CA GLU A 88 10.79 -13.21 -13.87
C GLU A 88 9.65 -12.22 -14.21
N LYS A 89 8.41 -12.71 -14.13
CA LYS A 89 7.21 -11.95 -14.52
C LYS A 89 6.14 -11.95 -13.44
N ILE A 90 5.41 -10.84 -13.38
CA ILE A 90 4.15 -10.74 -12.64
C ILE A 90 3.03 -10.60 -13.67
N ASN A 91 2.07 -11.50 -13.61
CA ASN A 91 0.86 -11.44 -14.42
C ASN A 91 -0.29 -10.93 -13.55
N LEU A 92 -0.89 -9.83 -13.98
CA LEU A 92 -2.07 -9.24 -13.39
C LEU A 92 -3.29 -9.72 -14.15
N SER A 93 -4.32 -10.19 -13.45
CA SER A 93 -5.56 -10.61 -14.09
C SER A 93 -6.81 -10.23 -13.32
N VAL A 94 -7.86 -9.92 -14.09
CA VAL A 94 -9.22 -9.68 -13.62
C VAL A 94 -10.18 -10.34 -14.58
N GLU A 95 -11.21 -10.97 -14.04
CA GLU A 95 -12.29 -11.60 -14.84
C GLU A 95 -13.63 -11.01 -14.40
N ALA A 96 -14.26 -10.19 -15.25
CA ALA A 96 -15.62 -9.71 -15.04
C ALA A 96 -16.58 -10.51 -15.93
N GLN A 97 -17.59 -11.14 -15.33
CA GLN A 97 -18.52 -12.02 -16.06
C GLN A 97 -19.24 -11.31 -17.22
N ASP A 98 -19.53 -10.01 -17.06
CA ASP A 98 -20.36 -9.26 -18.02
C ASP A 98 -19.56 -8.41 -19.02
N VAL A 99 -18.26 -8.16 -18.78
CA VAL A 99 -17.44 -7.20 -19.55
C VAL A 99 -16.19 -7.83 -20.18
N GLY A 100 -15.82 -9.04 -19.73
CA GLY A 100 -14.66 -9.78 -20.21
C GLY A 100 -13.50 -9.84 -19.21
N SER A 101 -12.34 -10.26 -19.68
CA SER A 101 -11.13 -10.39 -18.86
C SER A 101 -10.06 -9.35 -19.25
N GLY A 102 -9.32 -8.89 -18.25
CA GLY A 102 -8.13 -8.07 -18.42
C GLY A 102 -6.91 -8.84 -17.96
N GLN A 103 -5.85 -8.81 -18.77
CA GLN A 103 -4.55 -9.39 -18.41
C GLN A 103 -3.43 -8.42 -18.76
N GLU A 104 -2.48 -8.26 -17.84
CA GLU A 104 -1.22 -7.59 -18.13
C GLU A 104 -0.06 -8.36 -17.55
N SER A 105 1.09 -8.26 -18.19
CA SER A 105 2.34 -8.88 -17.74
C SER A 105 3.44 -7.84 -17.65
N MET A 106 4.27 -7.94 -16.63
CA MET A 106 5.40 -7.05 -16.40
C MET A 106 6.59 -7.83 -15.82
N SER A 107 7.78 -7.43 -16.21
CA SER A 107 9.02 -7.97 -15.66
C SER A 107 9.22 -7.48 -14.23
N ALA A 108 9.72 -8.36 -13.36
CA ALA A 108 10.09 -8.03 -11.98
C ALA A 108 11.25 -8.92 -11.54
N GLN A 109 12.11 -8.41 -10.67
CA GLN A 109 13.14 -9.23 -10.05
C GLN A 109 12.52 -10.00 -8.89
N ILE A 110 12.51 -11.32 -8.96
CA ILE A 110 11.80 -12.17 -8.00
C ILE A 110 12.81 -13.05 -7.26
N SER A 111 12.79 -12.96 -5.94
CA SER A 111 13.47 -13.87 -5.03
C SER A 111 12.43 -14.68 -4.26
N GLY A 112 12.57 -16.01 -4.27
CA GLY A 112 11.61 -16.95 -3.71
C GLY A 112 10.74 -17.63 -4.77
N GLU A 113 9.86 -18.51 -4.32
CA GLU A 113 8.99 -19.29 -5.22
C GLU A 113 7.82 -18.47 -5.75
N GLY A 114 7.28 -18.89 -6.91
CA GLY A 114 6.04 -18.35 -7.45
C GLY A 114 4.86 -18.43 -6.46
N LEU A 115 3.88 -17.55 -6.68
CA LEU A 115 2.71 -17.43 -5.81
C LEU A 115 1.54 -16.79 -6.57
N GLU A 116 0.34 -17.28 -6.31
CA GLU A 116 -0.88 -16.57 -6.67
C GLU A 116 -1.45 -15.87 -5.44
N ILE A 117 -1.74 -14.57 -5.60
CA ILE A 117 -2.26 -13.73 -4.53
C ILE A 117 -3.23 -12.71 -5.12
N ALA A 118 -4.24 -12.27 -4.36
CA ALA A 118 -5.17 -11.25 -4.83
C ALA A 118 -5.25 -10.08 -3.87
N PHE A 119 -5.49 -8.88 -4.41
CA PHE A 119 -5.57 -7.65 -3.63
C PHE A 119 -6.82 -6.86 -3.98
N ASN A 120 -7.27 -6.04 -3.03
CA ASN A 120 -8.17 -4.95 -3.36
C ASN A 120 -7.39 -3.88 -4.14
N VAL A 121 -7.86 -3.56 -5.34
CA VAL A 121 -7.23 -2.64 -6.29
C VAL A 121 -7.09 -1.25 -5.70
N LYS A 122 -8.10 -0.76 -4.96
CA LYS A 122 -8.09 0.60 -4.40
C LYS A 122 -6.96 0.76 -3.37
N TYR A 123 -6.84 -0.20 -2.45
CA TYR A 123 -5.77 -0.19 -1.45
C TYR A 123 -4.39 -0.34 -2.07
N LEU A 124 -4.26 -1.08 -3.17
CA LEU A 124 -2.98 -1.18 -3.86
C LEU A 124 -2.60 0.14 -4.53
N ILE A 125 -3.53 0.79 -5.25
CA ILE A 125 -3.30 2.09 -5.88
C ILE A 125 -2.92 3.15 -4.84
N ASP A 126 -3.63 3.21 -3.72
CA ASP A 126 -3.35 4.16 -2.64
C ASP A 126 -1.93 3.99 -2.09
N GLY A 127 -1.50 2.74 -1.87
CA GLY A 127 -0.15 2.42 -1.43
C GLY A 127 0.91 2.83 -2.45
N LEU A 128 0.71 2.48 -3.73
CA LEU A 128 1.64 2.81 -4.82
C LEU A 128 1.76 4.32 -5.07
N LYS A 129 0.69 5.09 -4.81
CA LYS A 129 0.70 6.56 -4.88
C LYS A 129 1.39 7.22 -3.69
N ALA A 130 1.31 6.60 -2.51
CA ALA A 130 1.99 7.08 -1.31
C ALA A 130 3.52 6.88 -1.35
N LEU A 131 3.99 5.90 -2.13
CA LEU A 131 5.42 5.63 -2.34
C LEU A 131 6.01 6.57 -3.40
N SER A 132 7.17 7.18 -3.10
CA SER A 132 7.76 8.24 -3.92
C SER A 132 8.98 7.80 -4.77
N THR A 133 9.43 6.55 -4.66
CA THR A 133 10.64 6.06 -5.33
C THR A 133 10.35 5.46 -6.72
N SER A 134 11.37 5.28 -7.55
CA SER A 134 11.23 4.60 -8.85
C SER A 134 10.87 3.14 -8.64
N ASP A 135 11.62 2.46 -7.79
CA ASP A 135 11.47 1.04 -7.52
C ASP A 135 10.92 0.82 -6.13
N ILE A 136 10.13 -0.24 -6.01
CA ILE A 136 9.57 -0.70 -4.74
C ILE A 136 9.89 -2.18 -4.57
N GLN A 137 9.94 -2.61 -3.31
CA GLN A 137 10.02 -4.01 -2.95
C GLN A 137 8.69 -4.45 -2.33
N MET A 138 8.12 -5.52 -2.88
CA MET A 138 7.00 -6.25 -2.28
C MET A 138 7.56 -7.45 -1.53
N GLN A 139 7.21 -7.56 -0.25
CA GLN A 139 7.69 -8.63 0.62
C GLN A 139 6.51 -9.48 1.06
N ILE A 140 6.59 -10.78 0.80
CA ILE A 140 5.46 -11.71 0.90
C ILE A 140 5.92 -13.01 1.58
N ASN A 141 5.04 -13.57 2.42
CA ASN A 141 5.18 -14.92 2.93
C ASN A 141 4.21 -15.85 2.21
N GLU A 142 2.98 -16.00 2.69
CA GLU A 142 1.93 -16.83 2.10
C GLU A 142 0.82 -15.98 1.49
N ALA A 143 -0.01 -16.57 0.61
CA ALA A 143 -1.10 -15.88 -0.10
C ALA A 143 -2.16 -15.23 0.80
N ASN A 144 -2.26 -15.67 2.06
CA ASN A 144 -3.21 -15.20 3.06
C ASN A 144 -2.55 -14.33 4.16
N THR A 145 -1.25 -14.05 4.05
CA THR A 145 -0.51 -13.25 5.03
C THR A 145 -0.35 -11.79 4.57
N PRO A 146 -0.13 -10.85 5.51
CA PRO A 146 0.10 -9.45 5.16
C PRO A 146 1.26 -9.28 4.19
N VAL A 147 1.07 -8.42 3.18
CA VAL A 147 2.10 -8.03 2.22
C VAL A 147 2.61 -6.65 2.56
N ILE A 148 3.92 -6.50 2.53
CA ILE A 148 4.59 -5.23 2.81
C ILE A 148 5.15 -4.65 1.52
N LEU A 149 4.81 -3.39 1.24
CA LEU A 149 5.42 -2.58 0.19
C LEU A 149 6.38 -1.58 0.84
N THR A 150 7.62 -1.57 0.38
CA THR A 150 8.64 -0.60 0.82
C THR A 150 9.28 0.10 -0.39
N PRO A 151 9.62 1.39 -0.28
CA PRO A 151 10.34 2.10 -1.32
C PRO A 151 11.84 1.72 -1.28
N LEU A 152 12.45 1.52 -2.45
CA LEU A 152 13.90 1.37 -2.56
C LEU A 152 14.56 2.75 -2.72
N GLY A 153 15.67 2.99 -2.00
CA GLY A 153 16.39 4.27 -2.06
C GLY A 153 16.47 5.07 -0.75
N GLY A 154 16.33 4.40 0.40
CA GLY A 154 16.67 4.97 1.71
C GLY A 154 15.54 5.70 2.44
N ILE A 155 14.34 5.77 1.86
CA ILE A 155 13.15 6.28 2.55
C ILE A 155 12.60 5.19 3.47
N LYS A 156 12.50 5.48 4.77
CA LYS A 156 11.89 4.55 5.74
C LYS A 156 10.39 4.71 5.74
N MET A 157 9.72 4.00 4.85
CA MET A 157 8.26 3.94 4.77
C MET A 157 7.81 2.49 4.59
N THR A 158 6.72 2.14 5.26
CA THR A 158 6.15 0.79 5.22
C THR A 158 4.67 0.91 4.91
N TYR A 159 4.22 0.26 3.85
CA TYR A 159 2.80 0.15 3.52
C TYR A 159 2.38 -1.31 3.61
N LEU A 160 1.40 -1.60 4.48
CA LEU A 160 0.88 -2.95 4.67
C LEU A 160 -0.45 -3.09 3.93
N ILE A 161 -0.57 -4.14 3.12
CA ILE A 161 -1.81 -4.51 2.45
C ILE A 161 -2.19 -5.96 2.80
N MET A 162 -3.46 -6.17 3.13
CA MET A 162 -4.00 -7.50 3.34
C MET A 162 -4.47 -8.10 2.00
N PRO A 163 -4.08 -9.34 1.67
CA PRO A 163 -4.61 -10.01 0.51
C PRO A 163 -6.07 -10.41 0.71
N VAL A 164 -6.77 -10.56 -0.41
CA VAL A 164 -8.14 -11.08 -0.47
C VAL A 164 -8.07 -12.58 -0.75
N GLN A 165 -8.87 -13.37 -0.03
CA GLN A 165 -8.96 -14.80 -0.29
C GLN A 165 -9.56 -15.07 -1.67
N ILE A 166 -8.81 -15.78 -2.50
CA ILE A 166 -9.30 -16.32 -3.76
C ILE A 166 -10.14 -17.55 -3.39
N ARG A 167 -11.47 -17.46 -3.55
CA ARG A 167 -12.34 -18.63 -3.42
C ARG A 167 -12.21 -19.44 -4.72
N SER A 168 -11.53 -20.58 -4.64
CA SER A 168 -11.53 -21.64 -5.67
C SER A 168 -12.85 -22.38 -5.67
#